data_AF-A0A966SZC4-F1
#
_entry.id   AF-A0A966SZC4-F1
#
_cell.length_a   1.000
_cell.length_b   1.000
_cell.length_c   1.000
_cell.angle_alpha   90.00
_cell.angle_beta   90.00
_cell.angle_gamma   90.00
#
_symmetry.space_group_name_H-M   'P 1'
#
loop_
_entity.id
_entity.type
_entity.pdbx_description
1 polymer ?
#
loop_
_entity_poly.entity_id
_entity_poly.type
_entity_poly.pdbx_seq_one_letter_code
_entity_poly.pdbx_strand_id
1 'polypeptide(L)'
;MSEPPSPTPPQWEYRVIHINVDNSTPPKPPDPQVASQKLGGTLSPEFISREFPQQYGPEQRAQAAPKHPAEQLQHFLNLLGKEGWEMTTTAQVGQLLMFFFKRPLPLAPPQAAEAPQSP
;
A
#
# COMPACT_ATOMS: atom_id res chain seq x y z
N MET A 1 -15.92 -44.51 -20.75
CA MET A 1 -16.22 -43.08 -20.92
C MET A 1 -15.61 -42.38 -19.72
N SER A 2 -14.51 -41.66 -19.90
CA SER A 2 -13.89 -40.91 -18.81
C SER A 2 -14.49 -39.51 -18.79
N GLU A 3 -15.07 -39.13 -17.66
CA GLU A 3 -15.64 -37.80 -17.42
C GLU A 3 -14.52 -36.75 -17.51
N PRO A 4 -14.72 -35.59 -18.17
CA PRO A 4 -13.70 -34.57 -18.23
C PRO A 4 -13.44 -33.98 -16.83
N PRO A 5 -12.19 -33.60 -16.50
CA PRO A 5 -11.89 -32.99 -15.22
C PRO A 5 -12.69 -31.68 -15.08
N SER A 6 -13.41 -31.55 -13.97
CA SER A 6 -14.15 -30.32 -13.65
C SER A 6 -13.17 -29.15 -13.50
N PRO A 7 -13.48 -27.95 -14.03
CA PRO A 7 -12.61 -26.80 -13.89
C PRO A 7 -12.45 -26.45 -12.40
N THR A 8 -11.20 -26.42 -11.92
CA THR A 8 -10.89 -26.00 -10.56
C THR A 8 -11.33 -24.54 -10.38
N PRO A 9 -12.11 -24.21 -9.33
CA PRO A 9 -12.54 -22.83 -9.12
C PRO A 9 -11.33 -21.92 -8.91
N PRO A 10 -11.35 -20.68 -9.43
CA PRO A 10 -10.25 -19.75 -9.26
C PRO A 10 -10.02 -19.45 -7.78
N GLN A 11 -8.76 -19.55 -7.35
CA GLN A 11 -8.36 -19.10 -6.02
C GLN A 11 -8.19 -17.58 -6.02
N TRP A 12 -8.63 -16.93 -4.96
CA TRP A 12 -8.63 -15.47 -4.84
C TRP A 12 -7.64 -15.02 -3.77
N GLU A 13 -6.86 -13.99 -4.10
CA GLU A 13 -6.07 -13.22 -3.15
C GLU A 13 -6.88 -11.98 -2.74
N TYR A 14 -6.89 -11.65 -1.44
CA TYR A 14 -7.63 -10.50 -0.92
C TYR A 14 -6.69 -9.49 -0.26
N ARG A 15 -6.95 -8.21 -0.47
CA ARG A 15 -6.21 -7.11 0.14
C ARG A 15 -7.17 -6.07 0.69
N VAL A 16 -6.89 -5.60 1.90
CA VAL A 16 -7.67 -4.57 2.58
C VAL A 16 -6.78 -3.37 2.83
N ILE A 17 -7.26 -2.19 2.47
CA ILE A 17 -6.63 -0.92 2.82
C ILE A 17 -7.60 -0.08 3.63
N HIS A 18 -7.06 0.67 4.57
CA HIS A 18 -7.81 1.65 5.36
C HIS A 18 -7.39 3.05 4.95
N ILE A 19 -8.35 3.97 4.91
CA ILE A 19 -8.11 5.38 4.69
C ILE A 19 -8.61 6.15 5.91
N ASN A 20 -7.70 6.93 6.50
CA ASN A 20 -8.07 7.99 7.41
C ASN A 20 -8.57 9.17 6.58
N VAL A 21 -9.89 9.39 6.59
CA VAL A 21 -10.54 10.53 5.90
C VAL A 21 -10.52 11.79 6.78
N ASP A 22 -9.72 11.80 7.86
CA ASP A 22 -9.46 12.97 8.67
C ASP A 22 -8.67 14.01 7.86
N ASN A 23 -9.41 14.84 7.12
CA ASN A 23 -8.90 16.03 6.44
C ASN A 23 -8.53 17.16 7.44
N SER A 24 -8.69 16.91 8.74
CA SER A 24 -8.56 17.87 9.83
C SER A 24 -7.11 18.07 10.28
N THR A 25 -6.21 17.14 9.97
CA THR A 25 -4.78 17.28 10.24
C THR A 25 -3.97 16.80 9.04
N PRO A 26 -3.45 17.70 8.18
CA PRO A 26 -2.41 17.29 7.25
C PRO A 26 -1.30 16.59 8.05
N PRO A 27 -0.70 15.50 7.52
CA PRO A 27 0.40 14.83 8.20
C PRO A 27 1.44 15.88 8.52
N LYS A 28 1.56 16.18 9.82
CA LYS A 28 2.38 17.30 10.28
C LYS A 28 3.80 16.98 9.80
N PRO A 29 4.48 17.91 9.11
CA PRO A 29 5.84 17.65 8.66
C PRO A 29 6.68 17.20 9.86
N PRO A 30 7.59 16.23 9.69
CA PRO A 30 8.42 15.74 10.78
C PRO A 30 9.12 16.92 11.46
N ASP A 31 8.95 17.04 12.77
CA ASP A 31 9.51 18.14 13.54
C ASP A 31 10.69 17.62 14.36
N PRO A 32 11.92 18.13 14.12
CA PRO A 32 13.12 17.67 14.82
C PRO A 32 13.06 18.01 16.32
N GLN A 33 12.28 19.01 16.73
CA GLN A 33 12.06 19.34 18.14
C GLN A 33 11.20 18.27 18.82
N VAL A 34 10.16 17.79 18.15
CA VAL A 34 9.31 16.69 18.65
C VAL A 34 10.10 15.39 18.69
N ALA A 35 10.96 15.13 17.71
CA ALA A 35 11.83 13.96 17.70
C ALA A 35 12.85 14.01 18.85
N SER A 36 13.47 15.17 19.09
CA SER A 36 14.39 15.38 20.22
C SER A 36 13.72 15.09 21.57
N GLN A 37 12.51 15.60 21.77
CA GLN A 37 11.73 15.35 23.00
C GLN A 37 11.39 13.87 23.18
N LYS A 38 11.02 13.17 22.10
CA LYS A 38 10.76 11.71 22.15
C LYS A 38 12.00 10.89 22.50
N LEU A 39 13.19 11.38 22.14
CA LEU A 39 14.47 10.78 22.50
C LEU A 39 14.96 11.25 23.88
N GLY A 40 14.09 11.86 24.69
CA GLY A 40 14.42 12.34 26.03
C GLY A 40 15.37 13.53 26.04
N GLY A 41 15.48 14.27 24.93
CA GLY A 41 16.40 15.41 24.79
C GLY A 41 17.88 15.01 24.66
N THR A 42 18.17 13.72 24.53
CA THR A 42 19.56 13.21 24.38
C THR A 42 20.20 13.63 23.06
N LEU A 43 19.40 13.75 22.01
CA LEU A 43 19.81 14.30 20.72
C LEU A 43 19.16 15.66 20.53
N SER A 44 19.97 16.70 20.26
CA SER A 44 19.43 18.03 19.99
C SER A 44 18.66 18.07 18.67
N PRO A 45 17.66 18.96 18.51
CA PRO A 45 16.94 19.13 17.25
C PRO A 45 17.87 19.42 16.07
N GLU A 46 18.95 20.15 16.31
CA GLU A 46 19.98 20.46 15.31
C GLU A 46 20.74 19.21 14.88
N PHE A 47 21.06 18.32 15.83
CA PHE A 47 21.73 17.05 15.54
C PHE A 47 20.82 16.14 14.70
N ILE A 48 19.56 15.99 15.10
CA ILE A 48 18.57 15.18 14.37
C ILE A 48 18.37 15.72 12.95
N SER A 49 18.31 17.04 12.77
CA SER A 49 18.15 17.65 11.45
C SER A 49 19.36 17.42 10.54
N ARG A 50 20.57 17.36 11.13
CA ARG A 50 21.82 17.12 10.40
C ARG A 50 22.03 15.66 10.03
N GLU A 51 21.69 14.74 10.92
CA GLU A 51 21.85 13.29 10.70
C GLU A 51 20.75 12.71 9.80
N PHE A 52 19.56 13.29 9.84
CA PHE A 52 18.41 12.86 9.04
C PHE A 52 17.93 13.99 8.11
N PRO A 53 18.79 14.53 7.24
CA PRO A 53 18.42 15.64 6.35
C PRO A 53 17.33 15.22 5.35
N GLN A 54 17.25 13.94 5.02
CA GLN A 54 16.17 13.38 4.22
C GLN A 54 14.81 13.49 4.89
N GLN A 55 14.73 13.52 6.24
CA GLN A 55 13.49 13.51 7.03
C GLN A 55 13.15 14.87 7.67
N TYR A 56 14.10 15.79 7.80
CA TYR A 56 13.87 17.09 8.44
C TYR A 56 14.39 18.27 7.62
N GLY A 57 14.95 18.00 6.44
CA GLY A 57 15.54 18.99 5.56
C GLY A 57 14.52 19.92 4.91
N PRO A 58 14.99 21.05 4.35
CA PRO A 58 14.15 22.05 3.70
C PRO A 58 13.36 21.49 2.51
N GLU A 59 13.88 20.46 1.84
CA GLU A 59 13.21 19.79 0.72
C GLU A 59 11.93 19.06 1.15
N GLN A 60 11.90 18.44 2.33
CA GLN A 60 10.68 17.84 2.85
C GLN A 60 9.65 18.88 3.31
N ARG A 61 10.11 20.00 3.87
CA ARG A 61 9.21 21.12 4.19
C ARG A 61 8.58 21.74 2.94
N ALA A 62 9.29 21.75 1.81
CA ALA A 62 8.77 22.18 0.53
C ALA A 62 7.83 21.13 -0.12
N GLN A 63 8.10 19.83 0.09
CA GLN A 63 7.24 18.72 -0.34
C GLN A 63 6.00 18.51 0.55
N ALA A 64 5.94 19.16 1.71
CA ALA A 64 4.77 19.21 2.59
C ALA A 64 3.64 20.12 2.05
N ALA A 65 3.72 20.54 0.78
CA ALA A 65 2.52 21.01 0.08
C ALA A 65 1.48 19.89 0.17
N PRO A 66 0.29 20.16 0.73
CA PRO A 66 -0.70 19.13 0.96
C PRO A 66 -1.17 18.60 -0.40
N LYS A 67 -0.63 17.47 -0.83
CA LYS A 67 -1.24 16.68 -1.90
C LYS A 67 -2.67 16.45 -1.48
N HIS A 68 -3.60 16.88 -2.32
CA HIS A 68 -5.01 16.75 -2.01
C HIS A 68 -5.28 15.26 -1.73
N PRO A 69 -5.91 14.88 -0.60
CA PRO A 69 -6.05 13.47 -0.21
C PRO A 69 -6.66 12.59 -1.30
N ALA A 70 -7.55 13.16 -2.13
CA ALA A 70 -8.13 12.48 -3.28
C ALA A 70 -7.10 12.13 -4.38
N GLU A 71 -6.07 12.95 -4.60
CA GLU A 71 -5.02 12.65 -5.60
C GLU A 71 -4.13 11.49 -5.15
N GLN A 72 -3.80 11.44 -3.85
CA GLN A 72 -3.06 10.33 -3.27
C GLN A 72 -3.86 9.03 -3.36
N LEU A 73 -5.17 9.10 -3.06
CA LEU A 73 -6.06 7.97 -3.22
C LEU A 73 -6.16 7.52 -4.68
N GLN A 74 -6.35 8.46 -5.61
CA GLN A 74 -6.41 8.17 -7.03
C GLN A 74 -5.14 7.48 -7.52
N HIS A 75 -3.97 7.96 -7.12
CA HIS A 75 -2.69 7.31 -7.46
C HIS A 75 -2.64 5.88 -6.95
N PHE A 76 -3.04 5.66 -5.69
CA PHE A 76 -3.02 4.34 -5.06
C PHE A 76 -3.99 3.36 -5.72
N LEU A 77 -5.22 3.78 -6.01
CA LEU A 77 -6.21 2.96 -6.72
C LEU A 77 -5.73 2.58 -8.12
N ASN A 78 -5.12 3.52 -8.84
CA ASN A 78 -4.55 3.25 -10.16
C ASN A 78 -3.39 2.25 -10.11
N LEU A 79 -2.54 2.33 -9.07
CA LEU A 79 -1.45 1.38 -8.87
C LEU A 79 -1.99 -0.03 -8.58
N LEU A 80 -2.99 -0.15 -7.70
CA LEU A 80 -3.66 -1.43 -7.43
C LEU A 80 -4.32 -2.01 -8.69
N GLY A 81 -5.01 -1.18 -9.48
CA GLY A 81 -5.60 -1.62 -10.74
C GLY A 81 -4.55 -2.15 -11.74
N LYS A 82 -3.38 -1.50 -11.84
CA LYS A 82 -2.25 -1.99 -12.67
C LYS A 82 -1.71 -3.33 -12.22
N GLU A 83 -1.74 -3.62 -10.92
CA GLU A 83 -1.33 -4.90 -10.33
C GLU A 83 -2.41 -5.99 -10.46
N GLY A 84 -3.55 -5.70 -11.09
CA GLY A 84 -4.66 -6.63 -11.31
C GLY A 84 -5.61 -6.76 -10.12
N TRP A 85 -5.51 -5.86 -9.13
CA TRP A 85 -6.47 -5.83 -8.02
C TRP A 85 -7.79 -5.19 -8.46
N GLU A 86 -8.88 -5.90 -8.21
CA GLU A 86 -10.25 -5.45 -8.43
C GLU A 86 -10.85 -4.97 -7.11
N MET A 87 -11.33 -3.73 -7.06
CA MET A 87 -12.06 -3.22 -5.90
C MET A 87 -13.46 -3.85 -5.84
N THR A 88 -13.79 -4.51 -4.74
CA THR A 88 -15.08 -5.20 -4.57
C THR A 88 -16.09 -4.37 -3.83
N THR A 89 -15.69 -3.76 -2.71
CA THR A 89 -16.61 -2.98 -1.87
C THR A 89 -15.85 -2.03 -0.98
N THR A 90 -16.57 -1.05 -0.45
CA THR A 90 -16.12 -0.16 0.61
C THR A 90 -17.00 -0.36 1.83
N ALA A 91 -16.41 -0.43 3.01
CA ALA A 91 -17.15 -0.50 4.26
C ALA A 91 -16.58 0.48 5.27
N GLN A 92 -17.45 1.11 6.04
CA GLN A 92 -17.04 1.96 7.14
C GLN A 92 -16.99 1.14 8.43
N VAL A 93 -15.83 1.13 9.08
CA VAL A 93 -15.64 0.48 10.39
C VAL A 93 -15.24 1.57 11.39
N GLY A 94 -16.23 2.07 12.13
CA GLY A 94 -16.05 3.26 12.98
C GLY A 94 -15.80 4.52 12.14
N GLN A 95 -14.65 5.15 12.32
CA GLN A 95 -14.22 6.33 11.55
C GLN A 95 -13.35 5.98 10.33
N LEU A 96 -13.00 4.71 10.17
CA LEU A 96 -12.11 4.24 9.12
C LEU A 96 -12.90 3.79 7.90
N LEU A 97 -12.53 4.30 6.72
CA LEU A 97 -13.07 3.82 5.46
C LEU A 97 -12.18 2.68 4.94
N MET A 98 -12.74 1.47 4.90
CA MET A 98 -12.07 0.26 4.42
C MET A 98 -12.41 0.03 2.95
N PHE A 99 -11.40 -0.32 2.16
CA PHE A 99 -11.56 -0.73 0.77
C PHE A 99 -11.08 -2.17 0.64
N PHE A 100 -11.93 -3.01 0.07
CA PHE A 100 -11.66 -4.41 -0.16
C PHE A 100 -11.33 -4.64 -1.62
N PHE A 101 -10.23 -5.35 -1.85
CA PHE A 101 -9.78 -5.73 -3.17
C PHE A 101 -9.63 -7.24 -3.25
N LYS A 102 -9.85 -7.80 -4.43
CA LYS A 102 -9.53 -9.18 -4.75
C LYS A 102 -8.72 -9.25 -6.05
N ARG A 103 -7.94 -10.30 -6.22
CA ARG A 103 -7.26 -10.62 -7.48
C ARG A 103 -7.25 -12.14 -7.67
N PRO A 104 -7.47 -12.66 -8.91
CA PRO A 104 -7.32 -14.09 -9.13
C PRO A 104 -5.84 -14.45 -8.99
N LEU A 105 -5.55 -15.50 -8.21
CA LEU A 105 -4.21 -16.06 -8.20
C LEU A 105 -3.93 -16.64 -9.59
N PRO A 106 -2.71 -16.44 -10.15
CA PRO A 106 -2.31 -17.15 -11.34
C PRO A 106 -2.47 -18.64 -11.06
N LEU A 107 -3.37 -19.30 -11.78
CA LEU A 107 -3.45 -20.75 -11.78
C LEU A 107 -2.04 -21.22 -12.17
N ALA A 108 -1.40 -22.00 -11.29
CA ALA A 108 -0.08 -22.55 -11.59
C ALA A 108 -0.13 -23.14 -13.01
N PRO A 109 0.83 -22.78 -13.89
CA PRO A 109 0.83 -23.35 -15.24
C PRO A 109 0.75 -24.87 -15.10
N PRO A 110 -0.08 -25.56 -15.89
CA PRO A 110 -0.09 -27.01 -15.88
C PRO A 110 1.35 -27.46 -16.07
N GLN A 111 1.87 -28.21 -15.09
CA GLN A 111 3.22 -28.77 -15.16
C GLN A 111 3.39 -29.35 -16.56
N ALA A 112 4.48 -28.93 -17.21
CA ALA A 112 4.87 -29.31 -18.56
C ALA A 112 4.34 -30.71 -18.88
N ALA A 113 3.36 -30.78 -19.78
CA ALA A 113 2.95 -32.02 -20.39
C ALA A 113 4.24 -32.72 -20.84
N GLU A 114 4.50 -33.86 -20.21
CA GLU A 114 5.61 -34.77 -20.48
C GLU A 114 5.89 -34.76 -21.98
N ALA A 115 6.97 -34.08 -22.38
CA ALA A 115 7.48 -34.23 -23.73
C ALA A 115 7.91 -35.70 -23.83
N PRO A 116 7.29 -36.50 -24.72
CA PRO A 116 7.70 -37.89 -24.86
C PRO A 116 9.13 -37.88 -25.39
N GLN A 117 10.03 -38.43 -24.57
CA GLN A 117 11.36 -38.81 -25.02
C GLN A 117 11.21 -39.78 -26.19
N SER A 118 11.79 -39.43 -27.34
CA SER A 118 12.25 -40.36 -28.37
C SER A 118 13.12 -39.60 -29.39
N PRO A 119 14.03 -40.27 -30.12
CA PRO A 119 14.34 -41.69 -30.12
C PRO A 119 15.73 -42.05 -29.55
#